data_AF-A0A4Q2YYX3-F1
#
_entry.id   AF-A0A4Q2YYX3-F1
#
_cell.length_a   1.000
_cell.length_b   1.000
_cell.length_c   1.000
_cell.angle_alpha   90.00
_cell.angle_beta   90.00
_cell.angle_gamma   90.00
#
_symmetry.space_group_name_H-M   'P 1'
#
loop_
_entity.id
_entity.type
_entity.pdbx_description
1 polymer ?
#
loop_
_entity_poly.entity_id
_entity_poly.type
_entity_poly.pdbx_seq_one_letter_code
_entity_poly.pdbx_strand_id
1 'polypeptide(L)'
;MSFARTPFWRWACSGMMNVLRGEESNREREKQLRDSPMKLPVKFYQYDTTRNWNGSIGGLAVGPVFEARAGSSYPIEILLSEIPGGLFCASLLIEEIGAEYQKDGNGSPILPLFRLDNLNPEPGDADNSPPFDPGAPAWKVGEPGRLGI
;
A
#
# COMPACT_ATOMS: atom_id res chain seq x y z
N MET A 1 0.28 15.51 11.11
CA MET A 1 -0.87 14.78 10.52
C MET A 1 -0.54 13.30 10.54
N SER A 2 -1.55 12.44 10.74
CA SER A 2 -1.34 10.98 10.80
C SER A 2 -1.80 10.34 9.50
N PHE A 3 -0.93 9.55 8.88
CA PHE A 3 -1.18 8.90 7.60
C PHE A 3 -1.05 7.38 7.75
N ALA A 4 -1.81 6.61 6.97
CA ALA A 4 -1.51 5.22 6.70
C ALA A 4 -0.75 5.11 5.39
N ARG A 5 0.34 4.33 5.37
CA ARG A 5 0.98 3.95 4.10
C ARG A 5 0.14 2.85 3.45
N THR A 6 0.13 2.74 2.12
CA THR A 6 -0.24 1.47 1.46
C THR A 6 0.96 0.92 0.67
N PRO A 7 1.82 0.08 1.28
CA PRO A 7 2.70 -0.78 0.50
C PRO A 7 2.59 -2.23 0.99
N PHE A 8 2.30 -3.15 0.06
CA PHE A 8 2.19 -4.58 0.37
C PHE A 8 3.44 -5.33 -0.10
N TRP A 9 4.22 -5.85 0.85
CA TRP A 9 5.29 -6.82 0.59
C TRP A 9 5.36 -7.89 1.68
N ARG A 10 4.62 -8.97 1.46
CA ARG A 10 5.06 -10.35 1.76
C ARG A 10 4.18 -11.26 0.92
N TRP A 11 4.80 -12.02 0.02
CA TRP A 11 4.13 -13.02 -0.80
C TRP A 11 3.31 -13.93 0.13
N ALA A 12 1.98 -13.79 0.06
CA ALA A 12 1.09 -14.62 0.85
C ALA A 12 0.97 -15.96 0.14
N CYS A 13 1.75 -16.95 0.57
CA CYS A 13 1.28 -18.34 0.45
C CYS A 13 -0.16 -18.34 0.96
N SER A 14 -1.13 -18.76 0.14
CA SER A 14 -2.59 -18.60 0.33
C SER A 14 -3.06 -18.46 1.79
N GLY A 15 -2.60 -19.31 2.71
CA GLY A 15 -2.98 -19.21 4.12
C GLY A 15 -2.38 -18.06 4.98
N MET A 16 -1.36 -17.32 4.53
CA MET A 16 -0.94 -16.06 5.16
C MET A 16 -1.97 -14.97 4.90
N MET A 17 -2.62 -14.98 3.73
CA MET A 17 -3.65 -14.00 3.38
C MET A 17 -4.86 -14.14 4.30
N ASN A 18 -5.31 -15.36 4.56
CA ASN A 18 -6.42 -15.63 5.48
C ASN A 18 -6.11 -15.13 6.91
N VAL A 19 -4.86 -15.28 7.37
CA VAL A 19 -4.43 -14.77 8.68
C VAL A 19 -4.40 -13.24 8.68
N LEU A 20 -3.91 -12.60 7.62
CA LEU A 20 -3.92 -11.14 7.49
C LEU A 20 -5.36 -10.59 7.51
N ARG A 21 -6.31 -11.30 6.90
CA ARG A 21 -7.74 -10.94 6.89
C ARG A 21 -8.47 -11.25 8.20
N GLY A 22 -7.84 -12.02 9.10
CA GLY A 22 -8.48 -12.54 10.30
C GLY A 22 -9.50 -13.65 10.03
N GLU A 23 -9.49 -14.23 8.83
CA GLU A 23 -10.37 -15.32 8.40
C GLU A 23 -9.88 -16.69 8.90
N GLU A 24 -8.60 -16.81 9.25
CA GLU A 24 -7.98 -18.02 9.78
C GLU A 24 -7.08 -17.65 10.98
N SER A 25 -7.22 -18.37 12.10
CA SER A 25 -6.24 -18.32 13.18
C SER A 25 -5.21 -19.42 13.00
N ASN A 26 -3.93 -19.03 12.97
CA ASN A 26 -2.82 -19.96 12.82
C ASN A 26 -1.64 -19.46 13.65
N ARG A 27 -1.41 -20.11 14.80
CA ARG A 27 -0.45 -19.68 15.82
C ARG A 27 0.98 -19.51 15.31
N GLU A 28 1.41 -20.32 14.35
CA GLU A 28 2.74 -20.22 13.73
C GLU A 28 2.83 -19.01 12.80
N ARG A 29 1.80 -18.74 11.99
CA ARG A 29 1.77 -17.57 11.11
C ARG A 29 1.58 -16.27 11.88
N GLU A 30 0.73 -16.28 12.91
CA GLU A 30 0.60 -15.17 13.86
C GLU A 30 1.93 -14.88 14.55
N LYS A 31 2.74 -15.90 14.86
CA LYS A 31 4.09 -15.71 15.40
C LYS A 31 4.99 -14.94 14.45
N GLN A 32 4.91 -15.22 13.14
CA GLN A 32 5.69 -14.52 12.13
C GLN A 32 5.22 -13.07 11.92
N LEU A 33 3.97 -12.75 12.28
CA LEU A 33 3.40 -11.42 12.16
C LEU A 33 3.55 -10.60 13.45
N ARG A 34 4.00 -11.18 14.57
CA ARG A 34 4.18 -10.46 15.85
C ARG A 34 5.08 -9.23 15.74
N ASP A 35 6.14 -9.33 14.95
CA ASP A 35 7.10 -8.25 14.76
C ASP A 35 6.71 -7.32 13.60
N SER A 36 5.56 -7.57 12.96
CA SER A 36 5.06 -6.73 11.87
C SER A 36 4.40 -5.46 12.42
N PRO A 37 4.62 -4.29 11.80
CA PRO A 37 3.93 -3.06 12.18
C PRO A 37 2.43 -3.07 11.76
N MET A 38 1.99 -4.10 11.04
CA MET A 38 0.62 -4.25 10.57
C MET A 38 -0.33 -4.63 11.71
N LYS A 39 -1.44 -3.90 11.84
CA LYS A 39 -2.52 -4.27 12.76
C LYS A 39 -3.42 -5.32 12.09
N LEU A 40 -3.63 -6.45 12.78
CA LEU A 40 -4.55 -7.50 12.35
C LEU A 40 -5.98 -7.24 12.93
N PRO A 41 -7.05 -7.56 12.18
CA PRO A 41 -7.04 -7.88 10.76
C PRO A 41 -6.67 -6.66 9.91
N VAL A 42 -5.92 -6.91 8.83
CA VAL A 42 -5.53 -5.89 7.86
C VAL A 42 -6.73 -5.54 7.00
N LYS A 43 -6.98 -4.24 6.84
CA LYS A 43 -7.98 -3.73 5.92
C LYS A 43 -7.46 -3.84 4.48
N PHE A 44 -8.30 -4.27 3.56
CA PHE A 44 -8.00 -4.30 2.13
C PHE A 44 -8.98 -3.42 1.36
N TYR A 45 -8.48 -2.63 0.41
CA TYR A 45 -9.27 -1.90 -0.57
C TYR A 45 -9.38 -2.69 -1.86
N GLN A 46 -10.59 -2.81 -2.38
CA GLN A 46 -10.87 -3.50 -3.64
C GLN A 46 -11.42 -2.48 -4.63
N TYR A 47 -10.75 -2.34 -5.77
CA TYR A 47 -11.14 -1.38 -6.79
C TYR A 47 -11.74 -2.05 -8.01
N ASP A 48 -12.67 -1.38 -8.69
CA ASP A 48 -13.28 -1.89 -9.94
C ASP A 48 -12.25 -2.16 -11.04
N THR A 49 -11.17 -1.39 -11.07
CA THR A 49 -10.09 -1.47 -12.06
C THR A 49 -8.96 -2.45 -11.68
N THR A 50 -9.12 -3.20 -10.58
CA THR A 50 -8.10 -4.12 -10.06
C THR A 50 -8.66 -5.53 -9.84
N ARG A 51 -9.52 -6.04 -10.73
CA ARG A 51 -10.25 -7.31 -10.52
C ARG A 51 -9.30 -8.48 -10.33
N ASN A 52 -8.20 -8.54 -11.09
CA ASN A 52 -7.17 -9.57 -10.89
C ASN A 52 -6.58 -9.51 -9.46
N TRP A 53 -6.24 -8.33 -8.93
CA TRP A 53 -5.71 -8.20 -7.56
C TRP A 53 -6.77 -8.54 -6.51
N ASN A 54 -8.02 -8.15 -6.74
CA ASN A 54 -9.14 -8.50 -5.86
C ASN A 54 -9.37 -10.02 -5.81
N GLY A 55 -9.14 -10.74 -6.91
CA GLY A 55 -9.25 -12.20 -6.93
C GLY A 55 -8.01 -12.93 -6.39
N SER A 56 -6.81 -12.43 -6.68
CA SER A 56 -5.55 -13.13 -6.39
C SER A 56 -4.97 -12.84 -5.01
N ILE A 57 -4.99 -11.58 -4.59
CA ILE A 57 -4.45 -11.10 -3.31
C ILE A 57 -5.53 -10.45 -2.43
N GLY A 58 -6.77 -10.40 -2.93
CA GLY A 58 -7.93 -9.86 -2.22
C GLY A 58 -7.95 -8.34 -2.05
N GLY A 59 -7.15 -7.61 -2.85
CA GLY A 59 -7.11 -6.14 -2.91
C GLY A 59 -5.79 -5.53 -2.40
N LEU A 60 -5.77 -4.20 -2.27
CA LEU A 60 -4.64 -3.43 -1.74
C LEU A 60 -4.70 -3.37 -0.22
N ALA A 61 -3.66 -3.87 0.45
CA ALA A 61 -3.56 -3.84 1.90
C ALA A 61 -3.29 -2.42 2.44
N VAL A 62 -4.00 -2.04 3.50
CA VAL A 62 -3.70 -0.84 4.29
C VAL A 62 -2.52 -1.13 5.20
N GLY A 63 -1.46 -0.35 5.04
CA GLY A 63 -0.24 -0.45 5.82
C GLY A 63 -0.34 0.21 7.19
N PRO A 64 0.78 0.24 7.95
CA PRO A 64 0.81 0.85 9.26
C PRO A 64 0.58 2.37 9.20
N VAL A 65 0.02 2.88 10.30
CA VAL A 65 -0.11 4.31 10.54
C VAL A 65 1.23 4.87 10.97
N PHE A 66 1.61 6.02 10.42
CA PHE A 66 2.75 6.81 10.83
C PHE A 66 2.39 8.30 10.87
N GLU A 67 3.10 9.07 11.68
CA GLU A 67 2.92 10.52 11.73
C GLU A 67 3.85 11.19 10.70
N ALA A 68 3.26 11.93 9.75
CA ALA A 68 4.03 12.80 8.86
C ALA A 68 3.95 14.26 9.31
N ARG A 69 5.11 14.91 9.35
CA ARG A 69 5.34 16.29 9.77
C ARG A 69 6.00 17.04 8.62
N ALA A 70 5.42 18.17 8.25
CA ALA A 70 5.98 19.02 7.21
C ALA A 70 7.44 19.41 7.55
N GLY A 71 8.32 19.36 6.55
CA GLY A 71 9.75 19.65 6.70
C GLY A 71 10.58 18.51 7.31
N SER A 72 9.97 17.39 7.70
CA SER A 72 10.71 16.21 8.17
C SER A 72 11.11 15.28 7.02
N SER A 73 12.25 14.61 7.18
CA SER A 73 12.72 13.58 6.26
C SER A 73 12.40 12.20 6.81
N TYR A 74 11.96 11.29 5.92
CA TYR A 74 11.54 9.95 6.29
C TYR A 74 12.32 8.93 5.46
N PRO A 75 13.04 7.98 6.09
CA PRO A 75 13.65 6.89 5.34
C PRO A 75 12.55 6.02 4.72
N ILE A 76 12.72 5.71 3.43
CA ILE A 76 11.87 4.79 2.68
C ILE A 76 12.80 3.75 2.08
N GLU A 77 12.60 2.50 2.46
CA GLU A 77 13.27 1.36 1.87
C GLU A 77 12.23 0.54 1.10
N ILE A 78 12.50 0.29 -0.18
CA ILE A 78 11.65 -0.51 -1.05
C ILE A 78 12.51 -1.66 -1.56
N LEU A 79 12.18 -2.89 -1.15
CA LEU A 79 12.80 -4.10 -1.66
C LEU A 79 11.89 -4.71 -2.72
N LEU A 80 12.40 -4.84 -3.95
CA LEU A 80 11.72 -5.51 -5.05
C LEU A 80 12.41 -6.84 -5.31
N SER A 81 11.65 -7.94 -5.28
CA SER A 81 12.14 -9.28 -5.64
C SER A 81 11.07 -9.99 -6.46
N GLU A 82 11.49 -10.67 -7.53
CA GLU A 82 10.62 -11.40 -8.46
C GLU A 82 11.17 -12.81 -8.67
N ILE A 83 10.26 -13.78 -8.83
CA ILE A 83 10.61 -15.15 -9.23
C ILE A 83 10.42 -15.18 -10.75
N PRO A 84 11.43 -15.61 -11.55
CA PRO A 84 11.41 -15.46 -12.99
C PRO A 84 10.14 -16.00 -13.64
N GLY A 85 9.49 -15.14 -14.43
CA GLY A 85 8.32 -15.48 -15.25
C GLY A 85 6.98 -15.05 -14.66
N GLY A 86 6.98 -14.19 -13.64
CA GLY A 86 5.78 -13.66 -13.00
C GLY A 86 5.37 -12.27 -13.49
N LEU A 87 4.14 -11.88 -13.15
CA LEU A 87 3.69 -10.48 -13.21
C LEU A 87 4.13 -9.78 -11.92
N PHE A 88 4.87 -8.68 -12.06
CA PHE A 88 5.21 -7.81 -10.94
C PHE A 88 4.41 -6.51 -11.03
N CYS A 89 3.65 -6.22 -9.96
CA CYS A 89 2.95 -4.96 -9.81
C CYS A 89 3.08 -4.46 -8.37
N ALA A 90 3.19 -3.14 -8.20
CA ALA A 90 3.14 -2.48 -6.92
C ALA A 90 2.42 -1.13 -7.06
N SER A 91 1.72 -0.73 -6.00
CA SER A 91 1.13 0.60 -5.87
C SER A 91 1.44 1.15 -4.47
N LEU A 92 1.68 2.46 -4.40
CA LEU A 92 1.89 3.19 -3.14
C LEU A 92 0.98 4.41 -3.11
N LEU A 93 -0.10 4.29 -2.34
CA LEU A 93 -1.08 5.34 -2.10
C LEU A 93 -1.01 5.82 -0.64
N ILE A 94 -1.41 7.06 -0.40
CA ILE A 94 -1.35 7.67 0.93
C ILE A 94 -2.77 7.96 1.42
N GLU A 95 -3.12 7.42 2.58
CA GLU A 95 -4.39 7.72 3.27
C GLU A 95 -4.11 8.61 4.49
N GLU A 96 -4.82 9.72 4.61
CA GLU A 96 -4.82 10.58 5.79
C GLU A 96 -5.99 10.19 6.70
N ILE A 97 -5.70 10.01 7.98
CA ILE A 97 -6.73 9.58 8.94
C ILE A 97 -7.72 10.72 9.17
N GLY A 98 -8.99 10.45 8.88
CA GLY A 98 -10.09 11.41 9.05
C GLY A 98 -10.31 12.31 7.84
N ALA A 99 -9.51 12.20 6.78
CA ALA A 99 -9.80 12.84 5.51
C ALA A 99 -10.96 12.14 4.78
N GLU A 100 -11.72 12.92 4.02
CA GLU A 100 -12.78 12.40 3.16
C GLU A 100 -12.26 12.23 1.73
N TYR A 101 -12.54 11.07 1.15
CA TYR A 101 -12.14 10.72 -0.21
C TYR A 101 -13.37 10.39 -1.05
N GLN A 102 -13.29 10.72 -2.34
CA GLN A 102 -14.20 10.12 -3.31
C GLN A 102 -14.05 8.60 -3.28
N LYS A 103 -15.14 7.89 -3.53
CA LYS A 103 -15.15 6.43 -3.56
C LYS A 103 -15.36 5.94 -4.98
N ASP A 104 -14.77 4.80 -5.29
CA ASP A 104 -15.05 4.09 -6.54
C ASP A 104 -16.40 3.35 -6.48
N GLY A 105 -16.75 2.61 -7.54
CA GLY A 105 -18.01 1.86 -7.60
C GLY A 105 -18.11 0.74 -6.56
N ASN A 106 -16.99 0.23 -6.04
CA ASN A 106 -16.93 -0.74 -4.94
C ASN A 106 -16.95 -0.09 -3.54
N GLY A 107 -16.99 1.24 -3.46
CA GLY A 107 -16.98 1.97 -2.19
C GLY A 107 -15.59 2.12 -1.56
N SER A 108 -14.52 1.73 -2.26
CA SER A 108 -13.14 1.96 -1.82
C SER A 108 -12.73 3.42 -2.07
N PRO A 109 -11.98 4.05 -1.15
CA PRO A 109 -11.54 5.43 -1.31
C PRO A 109 -10.52 5.53 -2.46
N ILE A 110 -10.70 6.50 -3.34
CA ILE A 110 -9.74 6.87 -4.37
C ILE A 110 -8.64 7.68 -3.69
N LEU A 111 -7.54 7.02 -3.39
CA LEU A 111 -6.45 7.58 -2.61
C LEU A 111 -5.45 8.33 -3.50
N PRO A 112 -4.81 9.38 -2.99
CA PRO A 112 -3.75 10.05 -3.70
C PRO A 112 -2.51 9.18 -3.90
N LEU A 113 -1.89 9.30 -5.08
CA LEU A 113 -0.66 8.60 -5.43
C LEU A 113 0.54 9.21 -4.70
N PHE A 114 1.41 8.36 -4.14
CA PHE A 114 2.72 8.81 -3.68
C PHE A 114 3.60 9.16 -4.88
N ARG A 115 4.01 10.43 -4.98
CA ARG A 115 4.82 10.94 -6.09
C ARG A 115 5.98 11.76 -5.60
N LEU A 116 7.07 11.75 -6.38
CA LEU A 116 8.26 12.58 -6.16
C LEU A 116 8.30 13.81 -7.06
N ASP A 117 7.44 13.85 -8.08
CA ASP A 117 7.23 14.99 -8.97
C ASP A 117 5.73 15.20 -9.23
N ASN A 118 5.39 16.23 -10.00
CA ASN A 118 4.01 16.57 -10.33
C ASN A 118 3.48 15.82 -11.56
N LEU A 119 4.25 14.88 -12.14
CA LEU A 119 3.80 14.12 -13.28
C LEU A 119 2.80 13.07 -12.79
N ASN A 120 1.72 12.90 -13.56
CA ASN A 120 0.83 11.76 -13.36
C ASN A 120 1.32 10.62 -14.26
N PRO A 121 1.24 9.36 -13.79
CA PRO A 121 1.39 8.25 -14.71
C PRO A 121 0.30 8.36 -15.79
N GLU A 122 0.65 7.96 -17.02
CA GLU A 122 -0.35 7.82 -18.06
C GLU A 122 -1.44 6.84 -17.60
N PRO A 123 -2.73 7.16 -17.82
CA PRO A 123 -3.80 6.24 -17.48
C PRO A 123 -3.56 4.90 -18.17
N GLY A 124 -3.40 3.83 -17.37
CA GLY A 124 -3.34 2.48 -17.90
C GLY A 124 -4.75 1.93 -18.04
N ASP A 125 -5.10 1.39 -19.21
CA ASP A 125 -6.37 0.69 -19.44
C ASP A 125 -6.38 -0.75 -18.90
N ALA A 126 -5.32 -1.15 -18.20
CA ALA A 126 -5.15 -2.51 -17.70
C ALA A 126 -5.94 -2.75 -16.40
N ASP A 127 -6.43 -3.99 -16.23
CA ASP A 127 -7.18 -4.51 -15.06
C ASP A 127 -6.37 -4.59 -13.74
N ASN A 128 -5.23 -3.89 -13.68
CA ASN A 128 -4.26 -3.88 -12.58
C ASN A 128 -3.82 -2.44 -12.23
N SER A 129 -4.67 -1.45 -12.53
CA SER A 129 -4.37 -0.05 -12.29
C SER A 129 -5.36 0.55 -11.28
N PRO A 130 -5.02 0.60 -9.98
CA PRO A 130 -5.87 1.25 -8.99
C PRO A 130 -6.18 2.69 -9.39
N PRO A 131 -7.42 3.19 -9.22
CA PRO A 131 -7.71 4.59 -9.42
C PRO A 131 -6.96 5.40 -8.35
N PHE A 132 -6.50 6.59 -8.73
CA PHE A 132 -5.81 7.48 -7.81
C PHE A 132 -6.29 8.92 -7.98
N ASP A 133 -6.21 9.70 -6.90
CA ASP A 133 -6.45 11.13 -6.94
C ASP A 133 -5.17 11.86 -7.44
N PRO A 134 -5.21 12.51 -8.63
CA PRO A 134 -4.06 13.24 -9.17
C PRO A 134 -3.78 14.57 -8.45
N GLY A 135 -4.66 15.01 -7.54
CA GLY A 135 -4.57 16.29 -6.83
C GLY A 135 -3.57 16.31 -5.67
N ALA A 136 -2.94 15.19 -5.32
CA ALA A 136 -2.00 15.13 -4.20
C ALA A 136 -0.74 15.97 -4.41
N PRO A 137 -0.17 16.58 -3.36
CA PRO A 137 1.14 17.20 -3.44
C PRO A 137 2.23 16.13 -3.69
N ALA A 138 3.21 16.49 -4.51
CA ALA A 138 4.42 15.71 -4.66
C ALA A 138 5.31 15.83 -3.41
N TRP A 139 5.91 14.73 -3.01
CA TRP A 139 6.93 14.66 -1.98
C TRP A 139 8.28 15.09 -2.56
N LYS A 140 9.09 15.78 -1.77
CA LYS A 140 10.46 16.14 -2.18
C LYS A 140 11.42 15.06 -1.76
N VAL A 141 12.32 14.68 -2.66
CA VAL A 141 13.50 13.88 -2.30
C VAL A 141 14.37 14.75 -1.38
N GLY A 142 14.50 14.32 -0.12
CA GLY A 142 15.44 14.96 0.81
C GLY A 142 16.88 14.66 0.41
N GLU A 143 17.82 15.50 0.84
CA GLU A 143 19.24 15.15 0.71
C GLU A 143 19.49 13.82 1.45
N PRO A 144 20.31 12.90 0.89
CA PRO A 144 20.73 11.73 1.62
C PRO A 144 21.48 12.20 2.86
N GLY A 145 20.80 12.21 4.00
CA GLY A 145 21.46 12.39 5.29
C GLY A 145 22.56 11.35 5.35
N ARG A 146 23.77 11.73 5.75
CA ARG A 146 24.84 10.76 6.05
C ARG A 146 24.22 9.68 6.91
N LEU A 147 24.02 8.49 6.33
CA LEU A 147 23.64 7.31 7.08
C LEU A 147 24.83 7.09 8.01
N GLY A 148 24.67 7.53 9.27
CA GLY A 148 25.61 7.24 10.34
C GLY A 148 25.51 5.74 10.62
N ILE A 149 26.23 4.97 9.81
CA ILE A 149 26.68 3.61 10.14
C ILE A 149 27.79 3.68 11.18
#